data_AF-A0A9K3HYY1-F1
#
_entry.id   AF-A0A9K3HYY1-F1
#
_cell.length_a   1.000
_cell.length_b   1.000
_cell.length_c   1.000
_cell.angle_alpha   90.00
_cell.angle_beta   90.00
_cell.angle_gamma   90.00
#
_symmetry.space_group_name_H-M   'P 1'
#
loop_
_entity.id
_entity.type
_entity.pdbx_description
1 polymer ?
#
loop_
_entity_poly.entity_id
_entity_poly.type
_entity_poly.pdbx_seq_one_letter_code
_entity_poly.pdbx_strand_id
1 'polypeptide(L)'
;MVIIEEGFVFEKETHLTVMKTSLFFAGDGFSVYDSHGQIVFRVDSYGPDSRDAGELVLMDPNGRCLLTVRRKVWRNMLSFS
;
A
#
# COMPACT_ATOMS: atom_id res chain seq x y z
N MET A 1 15.47 4.67 2.81
CA MET A 1 14.34 5.61 2.65
C MET A 1 14.13 5.78 1.16
N VAL A 2 12.96 5.38 0.64
CA VAL A 2 12.62 5.56 -0.78
C VAL A 2 11.81 6.85 -0.87
N ILE A 3 12.30 7.81 -1.66
CA ILE A 3 11.54 9.01 -2.04
C ILE A 3 10.97 8.70 -3.42
N ILE A 4 9.64 8.73 -3.55
CA ILE A 4 8.96 8.29 -4.77
C ILE A 4 8.91 9.45 -5.77
N GLU A 5 8.45 10.63 -5.35
CA GLU A 5 8.36 11.84 -6.18
C GLU A 5 8.46 13.11 -5.32
N GLU A 6 8.92 14.21 -5.90
CA GLU A 6 9.00 15.53 -5.23
C GLU A 6 7.62 16.03 -4.76
N GLY A 7 6.55 15.64 -5.45
CA GLY A 7 5.17 16.01 -5.10
C GLY A 7 4.67 15.45 -3.77
N PHE A 8 5.40 14.53 -3.14
CA PHE A 8 5.10 13.98 -1.82
C PHE A 8 6.11 14.41 -0.75
N VAL A 9 6.88 15.46 -1.02
CA VAL A 9 7.77 16.11 -0.04
C VAL A 9 7.03 17.30 0.57
N PHE A 10 6.82 17.23 1.89
CA PHE A 10 6.12 18.27 2.63
C PHE A 10 7.11 19.05 3.49
N GLU A 11 7.06 20.38 3.43
CA GLU A 11 7.94 21.27 4.20
C GLU A 11 7.71 21.19 5.72
N LYS A 12 6.51 20.77 6.13
CA LYS A 12 6.09 20.65 7.51
C LYS A 12 5.56 19.25 7.78
N GLU A 13 5.50 18.90 9.06
CA GLU A 13 4.82 17.70 9.52
C GLU A 13 3.40 17.64 8.93
N THR A 14 3.08 16.50 8.32
CA THR A 14 1.80 16.27 7.64
C THR A 14 1.09 15.13 8.32
N HIS A 15 -0.11 15.42 8.84
CA HIS A 15 -0.97 14.40 9.45
C HIS A 15 -1.82 13.72 8.39
N LEU A 16 -1.70 12.40 8.31
CA LEU A 16 -2.48 11.56 7.42
C LEU A 16 -3.34 10.59 8.24
N THR A 17 -4.57 10.40 7.82
CA THR A 17 -5.52 9.46 8.43
C THR A 17 -5.70 8.24 7.55
N VAL A 18 -5.50 7.05 8.10
CA VAL A 18 -5.75 5.79 7.40
C VAL A 18 -7.17 5.33 7.70
N MET A 19 -7.98 5.16 6.66
CA MET A 19 -9.33 4.60 6.76
C MET A 19 -9.38 3.26 6.06
N LYS A 20 -9.65 2.21 6.84
CA LYS A 20 -9.86 0.87 6.34
C LYS A 20 -11.33 0.71 5.93
N THR A 21 -11.58 0.37 4.67
CA THR A 21 -12.92 0.04 4.21
C THR A 21 -13.24 -1.40 4.58
N SER A 22 -14.13 -1.60 5.55
CA SER A 22 -14.51 -2.92 6.09
C SER A 22 -15.37 -3.78 5.15
N LEU A 23 -15.43 -3.46 3.85
CA LEU A 23 -16.23 -4.23 2.92
C LEU A 23 -15.49 -5.55 2.66
N PHE A 24 -15.99 -6.65 3.21
CA PHE A 24 -15.47 -8.02 3.13
C PHE A 24 -15.46 -8.61 1.70
N PHE A 25 -14.94 -7.88 0.72
CA PHE A 25 -14.67 -8.37 -0.62
C PHE A 25 -13.15 -8.54 -0.78
N ALA A 26 -12.75 -9.46 -1.66
CA ALA A 26 -11.35 -9.80 -1.87
C ALA A 26 -10.53 -8.54 -2.22
N GLY A 27 -9.64 -8.14 -1.30
CA GLY A 27 -8.83 -6.91 -1.37
C GLY A 27 -8.86 -6.17 -0.03
N ASP A 28 -7.83 -6.32 0.81
CA ASP A 28 -7.73 -5.66 2.12
C ASP A 28 -7.20 -4.22 1.99
N GLY A 29 -7.84 -3.45 1.10
CA GLY A 29 -7.42 -2.10 0.75
C GLY A 29 -7.77 -1.06 1.82
N PHE A 30 -7.07 0.07 1.78
CA PHE A 30 -7.37 1.23 2.62
C PHE A 30 -7.10 2.54 1.86
N SER A 31 -7.76 3.60 2.29
CA SER A 31 -7.56 4.95 1.76
C SER A 31 -6.89 5.83 2.80
N VAL A 32 -6.03 6.74 2.33
CA VAL A 32 -5.29 7.67 3.18
C VAL A 32 -5.75 9.09 2.88
N TYR A 33 -6.10 9.82 3.94
CA TYR A 33 -6.67 11.16 3.87
C TYR A 33 -5.77 12.20 4.51
N ASP A 34 -5.79 13.43 4.00
CA ASP A 34 -5.20 14.58 4.69
C ASP A 34 -6.14 15.14 5.79
N SER A 35 -5.67 16.18 6.48
CA SER A 35 -6.45 16.89 7.51
C SER A 35 -7.69 17.61 6.96
N HIS A 36 -7.82 17.76 5.65
CA HIS A 36 -8.97 18.36 4.98
C HIS A 36 -9.99 17.32 4.51
N GLY A 37 -9.71 16.02 4.72
CA GLY A 37 -10.55 14.92 4.28
C GLY A 37 -10.40 14.58 2.80
N GLN A 38 -9.34 15.04 2.13
CA GLN A 38 -9.04 14.68 0.75
C GLN A 38 -8.24 13.38 0.69
N ILE A 39 -8.58 12.52 -0.27
CA ILE A 39 -7.81 11.29 -0.51
C ILE A 39 -6.46 11.70 -1.09
N VAL A 40 -5.39 11.28 -0.43
CA VAL A 40 -4.00 11.50 -0.86
C VAL A 40 -3.43 10.23 -1.47
N PHE A 41 -3.79 9.06 -0.89
CA PHE A 41 -3.35 7.78 -1.40
C PHE A 41 -4.44 6.73 -1.33
N ARG A 42 -4.36 5.79 -2.26
CA ARG A 42 -5.10 4.53 -2.23
C ARG A 42 -4.11 3.39 -2.07
N VAL A 43 -4.43 2.43 -1.22
CA VAL A 43 -3.65 1.21 -1.06
C VAL A 43 -4.54 0.02 -1.34
N ASP A 44 -4.09 -0.86 -2.22
CA ASP A 44 -4.82 -2.07 -2.57
C ASP A 44 -3.90 -3.29 -2.52
N SER A 45 -4.49 -4.44 -2.20
CA SER A 45 -3.87 -5.76 -2.33
C SER A 45 -4.50 -6.44 -3.53
N TYR A 46 -3.76 -6.59 -4.62
CA TYR A 46 -4.28 -7.26 -5.81
C TYR A 46 -4.41 -8.78 -5.56
N GLY A 47 -5.61 -9.18 -5.10
CA GLY A 47 -6.14 -10.52 -5.24
C GLY A 47 -5.90 -11.52 -4.08
N PRO A 48 -6.80 -12.51 -3.92
CA PRO A 48 -6.69 -13.59 -2.94
C PRO A 48 -5.75 -14.73 -3.37
N ASP A 49 -5.18 -14.65 -4.57
CA ASP A 49 -4.30 -15.68 -5.10
C ASP A 49 -2.94 -15.68 -4.37
N SER A 50 -2.57 -16.85 -3.85
CA SER A 50 -1.37 -17.10 -3.03
C SER A 50 -0.03 -16.63 -3.61
N ARG A 51 0.05 -16.28 -4.90
CA ARG A 51 1.26 -15.72 -5.53
C ARG A 51 1.48 -14.25 -5.20
N ASP A 52 0.39 -13.49 -5.05
CA ASP A 52 0.39 -12.04 -4.91
C ASP A 52 -0.16 -11.58 -3.55
N ALA A 53 -0.51 -12.52 -2.66
CA ALA A 53 -0.94 -12.29 -1.27
C ALA A 53 0.07 -11.55 -0.38
N GLY A 54 1.21 -11.12 -0.92
CA GLY A 54 2.21 -10.27 -0.27
C GLY A 54 2.48 -8.96 -0.98
N GLU A 55 1.75 -8.62 -2.05
CA GLU A 55 1.92 -7.39 -2.82
C GLU A 55 0.87 -6.34 -2.44
N LEU A 56 1.35 -5.15 -2.09
CA LEU A 56 0.55 -3.98 -1.81
C LEU A 56 0.94 -2.89 -2.79
N VAL A 57 -0.04 -2.27 -3.43
CA VAL A 57 0.19 -1.17 -4.38
C VAL A 57 -0.31 0.12 -3.77
N LEU A 58 0.60 1.07 -3.62
CA LEU A 58 0.31 2.46 -3.27
C LEU A 58 0.04 3.23 -4.56
N MET A 59 -1.07 3.94 -4.61
CA MET A 59 -1.49 4.74 -5.76
C MET A 59 -1.80 6.17 -5.34
N ASP A 60 -1.68 7.08 -6.31
CA ASP A 60 -2.25 8.41 -6.19
C ASP A 60 -3.80 8.38 -6.28
N PRO A 61 -4.48 9.52 -6.04
CA PRO A 61 -5.95 9.56 -6.06
C PRO A 61 -6.55 9.23 -7.44
N ASN A 62 -5.79 9.44 -8.53
CA ASN A 62 -6.20 9.11 -9.90
C ASN A 62 -6.02 7.62 -10.24
N GLY A 63 -5.42 6.84 -9.33
CA GLY A 63 -5.16 5.42 -9.52
C GLY A 63 -3.83 5.12 -10.21
N ARG A 64 -2.93 6.09 -10.35
CA ARG A 64 -1.57 5.85 -10.85
C ARG A 64 -0.76 5.14 -9.78
N CYS A 65 -0.15 4.01 -10.12
CA CYS A 65 0.75 3.29 -9.22
C CYS A 65 2.01 4.11 -8.92
N LEU A 66 2.27 4.33 -7.63
CA LEU A 66 3.44 5.04 -7.12
C LEU A 66 4.52 4.07 -6.63
N LEU A 67 4.10 3.02 -5.91
CA LEU A 67 5.00 2.02 -5.34
C LEU A 67 4.29 0.68 -5.17
N THR A 68 5.03 -0.40 -5.41
CA THR A 68 4.62 -1.75 -5.02
C THR A 68 5.52 -2.23 -3.89
N VAL A 69 4.91 -2.61 -2.76
CA VAL A 69 5.59 -3.25 -1.63
C VAL A 69 5.31 -4.73 -1.70
N ARG A 70 6.38 -5.54 -1.81
CA ARG A 70 6.27 -7.01 -1.82
C ARG A 70 6.90 -7.60 -0.56
N ARG A 71 6.14 -8.43 0.15
CA ARG A 71 6.66 -9.20 1.27
C ARG A 71 7.64 -10.27 0.78
N LYS A 72 8.90 -10.19 1.22
CA LYS A 72 9.90 -11.21 0.93
C LYS A 72 9.59 -12.49 1.73
N VAL A 73 9.31 -13.59 1.03
CA VAL A 73 9.17 -14.91 1.66
C VAL A 73 10.54 -15.57 1.73
N TRP A 74 11.05 -15.78 2.94
CA TRP A 74 12.26 -16.56 3.17
C TRP A 74 11.88 -18.05 3.16
N ARG A 75 12.15 -18.75 2.07
CA ARG A 75 12.10 -20.22 2.09
C ARG A 75 13.29 -20.72 2.91
N ASN A 76 13.02 -21.21 4.12
CA ASN A 76 13.98 -22.05 4.82
C ASN A 76 14.16 -23.33 3.98
N MET A 77 15.35 -23.49 3.42
CA MET A 77 15.77 -24.69 2.72
C MET A 77 16.08 -25.77 3.77
N LEU A 78 15.05 -26.28 4.46
CA LEU A 78 15.13 -27.56 5.16
C LEU A 78 14.70 -28.64 4.18
N SER A 79 15.58 -28.90 3.22
CA SER A 79 15.61 -30.13 2.44
C SER A 79 17.04 -30.65 2.47
N PHE A 80 17.43 -31.20 3.61
CA PHE A 80 18.46 -32.23 3.70
C PHE A 80 17.97 -33.29 4.69
N SER A 81 18.27 -34.53 4.32
CA SER A 81 17.89 -35.85 4.87
C SER A 81 16.44 -36.27 4.66
#